data_AF-X1KWL0-F1
#
_entry.id   AF-X1KWL0-F1
#
_cell.length_a   1.000
_cell.length_b   1.000
_cell.length_c   1.000
_cell.angle_alpha   90.00
_cell.angle_beta   90.00
_cell.angle_gamma   90.00
#
_symmetry.space_group_name_H-M   'P 1'
#
loop_
_entity.id
_entity.type
_entity.pdbx_description
1 polymer ?
#
loop_
_entity_poly.entity_id
_entity_poly.type
_entity_poly.pdbx_seq_one_letter_code
_entity_poly.pdbx_strand_id
1 'polypeptide(L)' 'MQFESDEHEEGTVLEVLQKGYLLNDRLLRPATVKVSKKPDKS' A
#
# COMPACT_ATOMS: atom_id res chain seq x y z
N MET A 1 -9.43 2.12 0.50
CA MET A 1 -9.57 3.42 -0.19
C MET A 1 -8.50 3.49 -1.26
N GLN A 2 -8.88 3.41 -2.53
CA GLN A 2 -7.96 3.51 -3.68
C GLN A 2 -8.09 4.93 -4.24
N PHE A 3 -6.96 5.61 -4.48
CA PHE A 3 -6.90 6.90 -5.17
C PHE A 3 -6.25 6.68 -6.53
N GLU A 4 -6.89 7.18 -7.57
CA GLU A 4 -6.34 7.22 -8.93
C GLU A 4 -5.39 8.41 -9.01
N SER A 5 -4.12 8.14 -9.27
CA SER A 5 -3.10 9.17 -9.47
C SER A 5 -2.19 8.69 -10.59
N ASP A 6 -2.26 9.37 -11.74
CA ASP A 6 -1.62 9.03 -13.02
C ASP A 6 -0.07 9.02 -12.95
N GLU A 7 0.51 9.53 -11.86
CA GLU A 7 1.96 9.66 -11.68
C GLU A 7 2.66 8.41 -11.14
N HIS A 8 1.94 7.39 -10.63
CA HIS A 8 2.56 6.28 -9.91
C HIS A 8 2.28 4.91 -10.54
N GLU A 9 3.31 4.06 -10.63
CA GLU A 9 3.21 2.69 -11.15
C GLU A 9 2.23 1.83 -10.35
N GLU A 10 1.53 0.92 -11.02
CA GLU A 10 0.49 0.08 -10.42
C GLU A 10 1.09 -0.82 -9.33
N GLY A 11 0.47 -0.86 -8.15
CA GLY A 11 0.99 -1.63 -7.01
C GLY A 11 2.05 -0.90 -6.18
N THR A 12 2.31 0.38 -6.45
CA THR A 12 3.21 1.19 -5.60
C THR A 12 2.51 1.56 -4.29
N VAL A 13 3.21 1.37 -3.17
CA VAL A 13 2.74 1.84 -1.86
C VAL A 13 2.88 3.37 -1.82
N LEU A 14 1.75 4.07 -1.92
CA LEU A 14 1.70 5.54 -1.92
C LEU A 14 1.90 6.09 -0.51
N GLU A 15 1.19 5.50 0.47
CA GLU A 15 1.21 6.01 1.84
C GLU A 15 0.91 4.91 2.86
N VAL A 16 1.60 4.95 3.99
CA VAL A 16 1.37 4.03 5.12
C VAL A 16 0.44 4.71 6.12
N LEU A 17 -0.85 4.35 6.07
CA LEU A 17 -1.88 4.87 6.99
C LEU A 17 -1.65 4.38 8.42
N GLN A 18 -1.17 3.13 8.55
CA GLN A 18 -0.93 2.54 9.86
C GLN A 18 0.29 1.64 9.82
N LYS A 19 1.27 1.91 10.69
CA LYS A 19 2.49 1.12 10.80
C LYS A 19 2.16 -0.32 11.23
N GLY A 20 2.82 -1.26 10.56
CA GLY A 20 2.88 -2.66 10.97
C GLY A 20 3.99 -2.87 11.99
N TYR A 21 3.89 -3.93 12.78
CA TYR A 21 4.89 -4.27 13.79
C TYR A 21 5.29 -5.73 13.66
N LEU A 22 6.60 -5.96 13.74
CA LEU A 22 7.25 -7.26 13.83
C LEU A 22 7.97 -7.32 15.18
N LEU A 23 7.86 -8.44 15.89
CA LEU A 23 8.58 -8.68 17.14
C LEU A 23 9.36 -9.98 17.01
N ASN A 24 10.69 -9.91 16.97
CA ASN A 24 11.56 -11.08 16.85
C ASN A 24 11.08 -12.05 15.74
N ASP A 25 10.86 -11.53 14.53
CA ASP A 25 10.31 -12.25 13.36
C ASP A 25 8.84 -12.70 13.44
N ARG A 26 8.12 -12.41 14.53
CA ARG A 26 6.68 -12.65 14.64
C ARG A 26 5.88 -11.42 14.19
N LEU A 27 5.02 -11.60 13.18
CA LEU A 27 4.05 -10.58 12.76
C LEU A 27 3.02 -10.33 13.87
N LEU A 28 3.13 -9.18 14.54
CA LEU A 28 2.15 -8.74 15.52
C LEU A 28 0.95 -8.11 14.84
N ARG A 29 1.19 -7.33 13.78
CA ARG A 29 0.15 -6.64 13.04
C ARG A 29 0.66 -6.18 11.67
N PRO A 30 -0.09 -6.43 10.58
CA PRO A 30 0.27 -5.90 9.26
C PRO A 30 0.10 -4.38 9.19
N ALA A 31 0.86 -3.75 8.30
CA ALA A 31 0.69 -2.34 8.00
C ALA A 31 -0.54 -2.13 7.12
N THR A 32 -1.32 -1.09 7.42
CA THR A 32 -2.39 -0.65 6.52
C THR A 32 -1.78 0.36 5.56
N VAL A 33 -1.72 -0.01 4.28
CA VAL A 33 -1.13 0.82 3.23
C VAL A 33 -2.18 1.23 2.20
N LYS A 34 -1.99 2.42 1.64
CA LYS A 34 -2.70 2.91 0.48
C LYS A 34 -1.86 2.59 -0.74
N VAL A 35 -2.40 1.78 -1.64
CA VAL A 35 -1.74 1.38 -2.90
C VAL A 35 -2.29 2.19 -4.06
N SER A 36 -1.43 2.55 -5.01
CA SER A 36 -1.85 3.07 -6.32
C SER A 36 -2.43 1.93 -7.15
N LYS A 37 -3.58 2.19 -7.78
CA LYS A 37 -4.09 1.40 -8.89
C LYS A 37 -3.91 2.26 -10.14
N LYS A 38 -3.24 1.74 -11.18
CA LYS A 38 -3.39 2.32 -12.52
C LYS A 38 -4.75 1.89 -13.07
N PRO A 39 -5.38 2.72 -13.91
CA PRO A 39 -6.45 2.24 -14.77
C PRO A 39 -5.81 1.27 -15.77
N ASP A 40 -6.11 -0.02 -15.63
CA ASP A 40 -5.82 -1.03 -16.65
C ASP A 40 -6.52 -0.59 -17.95
N LYS A 41 -5.77 0.02 -18.86
CA LYS A 41 -6.18 0.19 -20.25
C LYS A 41 -6.02 -1.17 -20.93
N SER A 42 -7.02 -2.02 -20.75
CA SER A 42 -7.37 -3.07 -21.71
C SER A 42 -8.18 -2.48 -22.86
#